data_AF-K9Y7W4-F1
#
_entry.id   AF-K9Y7W4-F1
#
_cell.length_a   1.000
_cell.length_b   1.000
_cell.length_c   1.000
_cell.angle_alpha   90.00
_cell.angle_beta   90.00
_cell.angle_gamma   90.00
#
_symmetry.space_group_name_H-M   'P 1'
#
loop_
_entity.id
_entity.type
_entity.pdbx_description
1 polymer ?
#
loop_
_entity_poly.entity_id
_entity_poly.type
_entity_poly.pdbx_seq_one_letter_code
_entity_poly.pdbx_strand_id
1 'polypeptide(L)'
;MKRETNLQKLLNLLGDGEWHTSKELSKITWRFGHTIHEGRNKGYPIEKRQVGHNQFEYRLSPSYFKSLKVSYKSKSASVVSS
;
A
#
# COMPACT_ATOMS: atom_id res chain seq x y z
N MET A 1 3.63 -14.97 -18.27
CA MET A 1 3.80 -14.59 -16.85
C MET A 1 3.94 -13.07 -16.78
N LYS A 2 3.02 -12.34 -16.14
CA LYS A 2 3.19 -10.89 -15.94
C LYS A 2 4.32 -10.69 -14.93
N ARG A 3 5.39 -9.99 -15.33
CA ARG A 3 6.41 -9.53 -14.38
C ARG A 3 5.74 -8.59 -13.40
N GLU A 4 5.74 -8.94 -12.11
CA GLU A 4 5.26 -8.02 -11.08
C GLU A 4 6.09 -6.73 -11.12
N THR A 5 5.40 -5.61 -11.25
CA THR A 5 6.01 -4.28 -11.17
C THR A 5 6.56 -4.04 -9.76
N ASN A 6 7.56 -3.18 -9.62
CA ASN A 6 8.09 -2.79 -8.30
C ASN A 6 6.99 -2.26 -7.38
N LEU A 7 5.99 -1.57 -7.95
CA LEU A 7 4.83 -1.07 -7.23
C LEU A 7 3.94 -2.21 -6.71
N GLN A 8 3.67 -3.23 -7.52
CA GLN A 8 2.91 -4.39 -7.06
C GLN A 8 3.62 -5.12 -5.91
N LYS A 9 4.93 -5.32 -6.01
CA LYS A 9 5.69 -5.95 -4.93
C LYS A 9 5.68 -5.12 -3.65
N LEU A 10 5.78 -3.79 -3.77
CA LEU A 10 5.65 -2.88 -2.63
C LEU A 10 4.26 -2.96 -1.99
N LEU A 11 3.20 -2.94 -2.80
CA LEU A 11 1.83 -3.06 -2.29
C LEU A 11 1.54 -4.42 -1.67
N ASN A 12 2.13 -5.49 -2.19
CA ASN A 12 2.03 -6.82 -1.60
C ASN A 12 2.70 -6.85 -0.21
N LEU A 13 3.84 -6.19 -0.03
CA LEU A 13 4.48 -6.06 1.28
C LEU A 13 3.61 -5.25 2.24
N LEU A 14 3.24 -4.03 1.86
CA LEU A 14 2.47 -3.11 2.73
C LEU A 14 0.99 -3.51 2.88
N GLY A 15 0.53 -4.54 2.17
CA GLY A 15 -0.86 -4.97 2.09
C GLY A 15 -1.36 -5.67 3.35
N ASP A 16 -0.46 -6.01 4.28
CA ASP A 16 -0.80 -6.49 5.62
C ASP A 16 -1.30 -5.35 6.55
N GLY A 17 -1.00 -4.09 6.19
CA GLY A 17 -1.35 -2.91 6.99
C GLY A 17 -0.39 -2.65 8.16
N GLU A 18 0.69 -3.41 8.27
CA GLU A 18 1.70 -3.27 9.30
C GLU A 18 2.78 -2.26 8.90
N TRP A 19 3.57 -1.83 9.88
CA TRP A 19 4.69 -0.91 9.64
C TRP A 19 5.93 -1.70 9.23
N HIS A 20 6.46 -1.38 8.05
CA HIS A 20 7.69 -1.97 7.51
C HIS A 20 8.83 -0.98 7.48
N THR A 21 10.02 -1.45 7.81
CA THR A 21 11.23 -0.62 7.83
C THR A 21 11.79 -0.38 6.43
N SER A 22 12.50 0.73 6.22
CA SER A 22 13.26 0.99 4.98
C SER A 22 14.14 -0.19 4.54
N LYS A 23 14.68 -0.95 5.51
CA LYS A 23 15.54 -2.12 5.26
C LYS A 23 14.75 -3.26 4.61
N GLU A 24 13.51 -3.50 5.03
CA GLU A 24 12.64 -4.50 4.40
C GLU A 24 12.21 -4.07 3.00
N LEU A 25 11.83 -2.81 2.83
CA LEU A 25 11.47 -2.26 1.52
C LEU A 25 12.63 -2.35 0.51
N SER A 26 13.87 -2.13 0.97
CA SER A 26 15.06 -2.22 0.11
C SER A 26 15.33 -3.62 -0.44
N LYS A 27 14.86 -4.69 0.21
CA LYS A 27 15.01 -6.08 -0.28
C LYS A 27 14.16 -6.34 -1.52
N ILE A 28 13.08 -5.58 -1.70
CA ILE A 28 12.13 -5.76 -2.79
C ILE A 28 12.54 -4.94 -4.02
N THR A 29 13.00 -3.71 -3.78
CA THR A 29 13.45 -2.83 -4.85
C THR A 29 14.51 -1.85 -4.37
N TRP A 30 15.59 -1.74 -5.15
CA TRP A 30 16.69 -0.81 -4.91
C TRP A 30 16.24 0.66 -4.86
N ARG A 31 15.12 1.00 -5.52
CA ARG A 31 14.57 2.37 -5.56
C ARG A 31 13.20 2.48 -4.91
N PHE A 32 13.00 1.85 -3.75
CA PHE A 32 11.70 1.85 -3.07
C PHE A 32 11.16 3.26 -2.81
N GLY A 33 12.02 4.25 -2.56
CA GLY A 33 11.60 5.66 -2.41
C GLY A 33 10.88 6.22 -3.65
N HIS A 34 11.34 5.88 -4.84
CA HIS A 34 10.66 6.25 -6.09
C HIS A 34 9.32 5.53 -6.22
N THR A 35 9.28 4.23 -5.86
CA THR A 35 8.05 3.43 -5.89
C THR A 35 7.00 3.93 -4.89
N ILE A 36 7.41 4.39 -3.71
CA ILE A 36 6.53 5.01 -2.72
C ILE A 36 5.93 6.32 -3.28
N HIS A 37 6.77 7.15 -3.91
CA HIS A 37 6.30 8.39 -4.54
C HIS A 37 5.31 8.10 -5.67
N GLU A 38 5.61 7.14 -6.55
CA GLU A 38 4.71 6.69 -7.60
C GLU A 38 3.39 6.14 -7.04
N GLY A 39 3.44 5.36 -5.96
CA GLY A 39 2.27 4.83 -5.27
C GLY A 39 1.37 5.94 -4.74
N ARG A 40 1.95 6.94 -4.09
CA ARG A 40 1.19 8.11 -3.60
C ARG A 40 0.53 8.89 -4.74
N ASN A 41 1.25 9.11 -5.84
CA ASN A 41 0.69 9.80 -7.02
C ASN A 41 -0.44 9.00 -7.67
N LYS A 42 -0.43 7.66 -7.55
CA LYS A 42 -1.52 6.78 -7.99
C LYS A 42 -2.69 6.70 -7.01
N GLY A 43 -2.63 7.41 -5.87
CA GLY A 43 -3.70 7.45 -4.88
C GLY A 43 -3.61 6.39 -3.79
N TYR A 44 -2.52 5.62 -3.69
CA TYR A 44 -2.32 4.71 -2.57
C TYR A 44 -1.94 5.51 -1.30
N PRO A 45 -2.71 5.41 -0.21
CA PRO A 45 -2.46 6.19 1.00
C PRO A 45 -1.33 5.55 1.81
N ILE A 46 -0.09 5.77 1.37
CA ILE A 46 1.10 5.21 2.02
C ILE A 46 1.58 6.18 3.10
N GLU A 47 1.46 5.76 4.36
CA GLU A 47 1.93 6.51 5.52
C GLU A 47 3.43 6.31 5.72
N LYS A 48 4.09 7.32 6.28
CA LYS A 48 5.51 7.29 6.66
C LYS A 48 5.63 7.80 8.09
N ARG A 49 6.35 7.08 8.94
CA ARG A 49 6.71 7.56 10.29
C ARG A 49 8.22 7.50 10.51
N GLN A 50 8.72 8.38 11.37
CA GLN A 50 10.10 8.36 11.82
C GLN A 50 10.17 7.63 13.17
N VAL A 51 11.02 6.60 13.26
CA VAL A 51 11.20 5.80 14.49
C VAL A 51 12.56 6.01 15.15
N GLY A 52 13.47 6.74 14.48
CA GLY A 52 14.77 7.07 15.03
C GLY A 52 15.57 8.02 14.13
N HIS A 53 16.84 8.21 14.45
CA HIS A 53 17.75 9.00 13.62
C HIS A 53 17.95 8.30 12.27
N ASN A 54 17.46 8.92 11.19
CA ASN A 54 17.48 8.38 9.83
C ASN A 54 16.79 7.01 9.66
N GLN A 55 15.86 6.66 10.56
CA GLN A 55 15.10 5.42 10.51
C GLN A 55 13.63 5.72 10.29
N PHE A 56 13.08 5.13 9.22
CA PHE A 56 11.71 5.36 8.78
C PHE A 56 11.00 4.03 8.54
N GLU A 57 9.70 4.08 8.79
CA GLU A 57 8.78 2.98 8.52
C GLU A 57 7.62 3.45 7.65
N TYR A 58 7.05 2.51 6.92
CA TYR A 58 6.02 2.73 5.93
C TYR A 58 4.90 1.70 6.11
N ARG A 59 3.66 2.12 5.91
CA ARG A 59 2.50 1.22 5.86
C ARG A 59 1.46 1.71 4.87
N LEU A 60 0.59 0.81 4.44
CA LEU A 60 -0.64 1.20 3.75
C LEU A 60 -1.68 1.64 4.79
N SER A 61 -2.25 2.83 4.62
CA SER A 61 -3.19 3.38 5.59
C SER A 61 -4.40 2.46 5.77
N PRO A 62 -4.85 2.18 7.01
CA PRO A 62 -6.08 1.42 7.28
C PRO A 62 -7.32 2.00 6.57
N SER A 63 -7.31 3.30 6.28
CA SER A 63 -8.35 3.99 5.51
C SER A 63 -8.55 3.40 4.11
N TYR A 64 -7.49 2.87 3.48
CA TYR A 64 -7.54 2.18 2.20
C TYR A 64 -8.44 0.95 2.26
N PHE A 65 -8.26 0.12 3.29
CA PHE A 65 -9.04 -1.10 3.46
C PHE A 65 -10.49 -0.82 3.83
N LYS A 66 -10.77 0.27 4.57
CA LYS A 66 -12.14 0.74 4.81
C LYS A 66 -12.82 1.14 3.50
N SER A 67 -12.14 1.89 2.63
CA SER A 67 -12.67 2.29 1.32
C SER A 67 -12.95 1.09 0.41
N LEU A 68 -12.03 0.11 0.35
CA LEU A 68 -12.23 -1.13 -0.41
C LEU A 68 -13.42 -1.95 0.10
N LYS A 69 -13.58 -2.11 1.42
CA LYS A 69 -14.71 -2.85 2.00
C LYS A 69 -16.05 -2.13 1.79
N VAL A 70 -16.07 -0.79 1.82
CA VAL A 70 -17.28 0.01 1.52
C VAL A 70 -17.66 -0.13 0.05
N SER A 71 -16.69 -0.09 -0.87
CA SER A 71 -16.91 -0.27 -2.31
C SER A 71 -17.40 -1.67 -2.69
N TYR A 72 -16.87 -2.72 -2.04
CA TYR A 72 -17.38 -4.09 -2.24
C TYR A 72 -18.82 -4.23 -1.74
N LYS A 73 -19.14 -3.70 -0.56
CA LYS A 73 -20.48 -3.82 0.03
C LYS A 73 -21.53 -3.02 -0.74
N SER A 74 -21.18 -1.87 -1.31
CA SER A 74 -22.12 -1.07 -2.12
C SER A 74 -22.44 -1.71 -3.47
N LYS A 75 -21.46 -2.35 -4.13
CA LYS A 75 -21.71 -3.10 -5.38
C LYS A 75 -22.53 -4.38 -5.17
N SER A 76 -22.39 -5.04 -4.03
CA SER A 76 -23.23 -6.20 -3.69
C SER A 76 -24.66 -5.83 -3.32
N ALA A 77 -24.90 -4.61 -2.84
CA ALA A 77 -26.24 -4.12 -2.48
C ALA A 77 -27.09 -3.69 -3.71
N SER A 78 -26.47 -3.50 -4.89
CA SER A 78 -27.18 -3.08 -6.11
C SER A 78 -27.81 -4.22 -6.91
N VAL A 79 -27.68 -5.48 -6.47
CA VAL A 79 -28.16 -6.66 -7.23
C VAL A 79 -29.45 -7.25 -6.64
N VAL A 80 -30.02 -6.65 -5.60
CA VAL A 80 -31.30 -7.11 -5.01
C VAL A 80 -32.22 -5.91 -4.77
N SER A 81 -32.79 -5.39 -5.85
CA SER A 81 -34.07 -4.67 -5.82
C SER A 81 -34.71 -4.87 -7.19
N SER A 82 -35.56 -5.90 -7.24
CA SER A 82 -36.49 -6.20 -8.33
C SER A 82 -37.58 -5.15 -8.43
#